data_AF-A0A7S0AWM6-F1
#
_entry.id   AF-A0A7S0AWM6-F1
#
_cell.length_a   1.000
_cell.length_b   1.000
_cell.length_c   1.000
_cell.angle_alpha   90.00
_cell.angle_beta   90.00
_cell.angle_gamma   90.00
#
_symmetry.space_group_name_H-M   'P 1'
#
loop_
_entity.id
_entity.type
_entity.pdbx_description
1 polymer ?
#
loop_
_entity_poly.entity_id
_entity_poly.type
_entity_poly.pdbx_seq_one_letter_code
_entity_poly.pdbx_strand_id
1 'polypeptide(L)'
;KWIGSSVAVVVESGRGKLRPQPASGDAPGLGSLSHKASVRIFDWGRSELNTPTRHMALPEDSRADREEFWAHYQAGVSRLLWEAARLYWSGFCVAEWASLRVNVYDYDSQTGNDLLGVAETPLPARSADEALLTLPLEDANGTEVLGQDGQRSEVTITVCFATCPEPTRLQGCWRVRVVSAAHLPASDPSATGWCTARCRRSWGKKAGDLGLASASTSDPFAVVTLLEEPGAAAAAIFGAPGGGQRRKQARTAVAPASLDPTWDEAFDFPLVQAEAAVATSAGTLAGEAALSRALVGEAKLPERGTLSRVLPAPRELSTSSEASKEEAVFLRAFLEQLYEE
;
A
#
# COMPACT_ATOMS: atom_id res chain seq x y z
N LYS A 1 -15.30 31.95 -1.08
CA LYS A 1 -15.11 30.90 -0.05
C LYS A 1 -14.78 29.60 -0.77
N TRP A 2 -13.83 28.81 -0.28
CA TRP A 2 -13.57 27.46 -0.82
C TRP A 2 -14.44 26.47 -0.06
N ILE A 3 -15.22 25.66 -0.76
CA ILE A 3 -16.15 24.69 -0.15
C ILE A 3 -15.72 23.26 -0.46
N GLY A 4 -15.10 23.05 -1.62
CA GLY A 4 -14.61 21.76 -2.06
C GLY A 4 -13.98 21.86 -3.45
N SER A 5 -13.06 20.94 -3.72
CA SER A 5 -12.48 20.72 -5.04
C SER A 5 -11.93 19.31 -5.11
N SER A 6 -11.98 18.71 -6.29
CA SER A 6 -11.34 17.42 -6.55
C SER A 6 -9.99 17.63 -7.22
N VAL A 7 -8.99 16.84 -6.83
CA VAL A 7 -7.67 16.86 -7.45
C VAL A 7 -7.35 15.47 -7.98
N ALA A 8 -7.10 15.38 -9.29
CA ALA A 8 -6.53 14.20 -9.91
C ALA A 8 -5.04 14.40 -10.13
N VAL A 9 -4.25 13.47 -9.62
CA VAL A 9 -2.81 13.41 -9.90
C VAL A 9 -2.57 12.24 -10.85
N VAL A 10 -2.08 12.55 -12.05
CA VAL A 10 -1.67 11.54 -13.03
C VAL A 10 -0.16 11.48 -12.99
N VAL A 11 0.38 10.31 -12.69
CA VAL A 11 1.83 10.04 -12.70
C VAL A 11 2.13 8.88 -13.61
N GLU A 12 3.29 8.92 -14.25
CA GLU A 12 3.79 7.79 -15.03
C GLU A 12 4.07 6.58 -14.11
N SER A 13 3.37 5.47 -14.37
CA SER A 13 3.47 4.22 -13.58
C SER A 13 4.50 3.22 -14.12
N GLY A 14 5.32 3.62 -15.11
CA GLY A 14 6.40 2.79 -15.64
C GLY A 14 6.01 1.75 -16.70
N ARG A 15 4.72 1.59 -17.03
CA ARG A 15 4.23 0.61 -18.04
C ARG A 15 3.92 1.20 -19.43
N GLY A 16 4.11 2.50 -19.65
CA GLY A 16 3.82 3.14 -20.93
C GLY A 16 5.05 3.20 -21.84
N LYS A 17 4.87 3.03 -23.16
CA LYS A 17 5.82 3.59 -24.13
C LYS A 17 5.97 5.06 -23.78
N LEU A 18 7.19 5.50 -23.51
CA LEU A 18 7.48 6.90 -23.22
C LEU A 18 6.83 7.75 -24.30
N ARG A 19 6.11 8.80 -23.90
CA ARG A 19 5.66 9.79 -24.87
C ARG A 19 6.89 10.26 -25.64
N PRO A 20 6.84 10.31 -26.99
CA PRO A 20 7.95 10.82 -27.76
C PRO A 20 8.33 12.18 -27.20
N GLN A 21 9.60 12.32 -26.80
CA GLN A 21 10.11 13.62 -26.40
C GLN A 21 9.86 14.60 -27.56
N PRO A 22 9.38 15.82 -27.29
CA PRO A 22 9.37 16.84 -28.33
C PRO A 22 10.80 16.94 -28.89
N ALA A 23 10.94 16.84 -30.22
CA ALA A 23 12.22 16.87 -30.89
C ALA A 23 12.99 18.14 -30.44
N SER A 24 14.15 17.91 -29.83
CA SER A 24 14.89 18.87 -29.03
C SER A 24 15.36 20.09 -29.84
N GLY A 25 14.97 21.27 -29.37
CA GLY A 25 15.56 22.57 -29.71
C GLY A 25 15.41 23.58 -28.56
N ASP A 26 14.38 23.41 -27.73
CA ASP A 26 14.15 24.28 -26.59
C ASP A 26 14.87 23.77 -25.34
N ALA A 27 15.53 24.70 -24.64
CA ALA A 27 16.19 24.45 -23.36
C ALA A 27 15.24 23.75 -22.37
N PRO A 28 15.75 22.92 -21.43
CA PRO A 28 14.94 22.19 -20.47
C PRO A 28 14.28 23.14 -19.46
N GLY A 29 13.19 23.78 -19.88
CA GLY A 29 12.30 24.54 -19.02
C GLY A 29 11.36 23.62 -18.24
N LEU A 30 10.60 24.20 -17.31
CA LEU A 30 9.55 23.56 -16.51
C LEU A 30 8.56 22.69 -17.33
N GLY A 31 8.45 22.90 -18.65
CA GLY A 31 7.66 22.07 -19.56
C GLY A 31 8.06 20.59 -19.59
N SER A 32 9.33 20.24 -19.34
CA SER A 32 9.81 18.84 -19.34
C SER A 32 9.18 17.98 -18.22
N LEU A 33 8.81 18.59 -17.09
CA LEU A 33 8.16 17.88 -15.97
C LEU A 33 6.68 17.62 -16.22
N SER A 34 6.01 18.45 -17.02
CA SER A 34 4.57 18.34 -17.29
C SER A 34 4.18 17.04 -18.01
N HIS A 35 5.15 16.38 -18.68
CA HIS A 35 4.94 15.10 -19.32
C HIS A 35 5.02 13.90 -18.35
N LYS A 36 5.68 14.06 -17.20
CA LYS A 36 5.94 12.97 -16.22
C LYS A 36 4.87 12.89 -15.13
N ALA A 37 4.32 14.04 -14.76
CA ALA A 37 3.20 14.14 -13.85
C ALA A 37 2.29 15.30 -14.28
N SER A 38 0.99 15.08 -14.25
CA SER A 38 0.00 16.15 -14.46
C SER A 38 -0.96 16.19 -13.29
N VAL A 39 -1.12 17.37 -12.70
CA VAL A 39 -2.11 17.63 -11.67
C VAL A 39 -3.28 18.34 -12.33
N ARG A 40 -4.49 17.82 -12.14
CA ARG A 40 -5.73 18.46 -12.59
C ARG A 40 -6.59 18.74 -11.39
N ILE A 41 -6.97 20.00 -11.23
CA ILE A 41 -7.92 20.42 -10.20
C ILE A 41 -9.24 20.69 -10.93
N PHE A 42 -10.29 20.01 -10.51
CA PHE A 42 -11.63 20.13 -11.09
C PHE A 42 -12.68 20.24 -9.99
N ASP A 43 -13.91 20.47 -10.41
CA ASP A 43 -15.04 20.75 -9.51
C ASP A 43 -14.85 22.03 -8.68
N TRP A 44 -14.55 23.13 -9.37
CA TRP A 44 -14.54 24.48 -8.79
C TRP A 44 -15.95 25.04 -8.56
N GLY A 45 -17.01 24.28 -8.86
CA GLY A 45 -18.39 24.78 -8.92
C GLY A 45 -18.93 25.34 -7.61
N ARG A 46 -18.28 25.00 -6.48
CA ARG A 46 -18.61 25.52 -5.14
C ARG A 46 -17.58 26.53 -4.61
N SER A 47 -16.63 26.95 -5.43
CA SER A 47 -15.59 27.90 -5.05
C SER A 47 -15.85 29.26 -5.70
N GLU A 48 -15.92 30.32 -4.88
CA GLU A 48 -16.02 31.68 -5.40
C GLU A 48 -14.63 32.24 -5.71
N LEU A 49 -14.37 32.54 -6.99
CA LEU A 49 -13.20 33.30 -7.40
C LEU A 49 -13.37 34.75 -6.94
N ASN A 50 -12.41 35.24 -6.16
CA ASN A 50 -12.41 36.60 -5.64
C ASN A 50 -11.16 37.35 -6.08
N THR A 51 -11.28 38.65 -6.35
CA THR A 51 -10.12 39.51 -6.56
C THR A 51 -9.64 40.09 -5.23
N PRO A 52 -8.37 40.49 -5.09
CA PRO A 52 -7.89 41.15 -3.87
C PRO A 52 -8.75 42.36 -3.48
N THR A 53 -9.12 43.20 -4.45
CA THR A 53 -9.98 44.37 -4.21
C THR A 53 -11.36 43.98 -3.67
N ARG A 54 -12.00 42.97 -4.26
CA ARG A 54 -13.31 42.49 -3.78
C ARG A 54 -13.20 41.81 -2.42
N HIS A 55 -12.11 41.11 -2.14
CA HIS A 55 -11.87 40.51 -0.83
C HIS A 55 -11.67 41.56 0.26
N MET A 56 -10.90 42.61 -0.01
CA MET A 56 -10.68 43.70 0.94
C MET A 56 -11.96 44.50 1.23
N ALA A 57 -12.91 44.52 0.28
CA ALA A 57 -14.21 45.17 0.45
C ALA A 57 -15.25 44.34 1.24
N LEU A 58 -14.94 43.10 1.61
CA LEU A 58 -15.84 42.26 2.41
C LEU A 58 -15.85 42.68 3.89
N PRO A 59 -16.97 42.44 4.61
CA PRO A 59 -17.00 42.51 6.07
C PRO A 59 -15.93 41.63 6.70
N GLU A 60 -15.44 42.02 7.87
CA GLU A 60 -14.35 41.34 8.58
C GLU A 60 -14.67 39.85 8.82
N ASP A 61 -15.87 39.54 9.34
CA ASP A 61 -16.31 38.16 9.58
C ASP A 61 -16.30 37.30 8.30
N SER A 62 -16.69 37.89 7.16
CA SER A 62 -16.67 37.22 5.86
C SER A 62 -15.25 37.03 5.30
N ARG A 63 -14.29 37.88 5.68
CA ARG A 63 -12.87 37.67 5.34
C ARG A 63 -12.30 36.55 6.20
N ALA A 64 -12.54 36.58 7.51
CA ALA A 64 -12.08 35.57 8.45
C ALA A 64 -12.58 34.16 8.07
N ASP A 65 -13.88 34.01 7.79
CA ASP A 65 -14.45 32.75 7.29
C ASP A 65 -13.74 32.29 5.99
N ARG A 66 -13.50 33.19 5.05
CA ARG A 66 -12.79 32.82 3.80
C ARG A 66 -11.35 32.41 4.04
N GLU A 67 -10.65 33.06 4.97
CA GLU A 67 -9.28 32.73 5.36
C GLU A 67 -9.19 31.36 6.02
N GLU A 68 -10.16 31.03 6.89
CA GLU A 68 -10.26 29.71 7.53
C GLU A 68 -10.44 28.59 6.49
N PHE A 69 -11.43 28.72 5.61
CA PHE A 69 -11.67 27.72 4.56
C PHE A 69 -10.53 27.64 3.54
N TRP A 70 -9.82 28.75 3.29
CA TRP A 70 -8.61 28.74 2.47
C TRP A 70 -7.48 27.97 3.15
N ALA A 71 -7.29 28.13 4.46
CA ALA A 71 -6.32 27.36 5.23
C ALA A 71 -6.63 25.84 5.17
N HIS A 72 -7.91 25.45 5.29
CA HIS A 72 -8.32 24.05 5.12
C HIS A 72 -7.98 23.49 3.72
N TYR A 73 -8.25 24.26 2.67
CA TYR A 73 -7.87 23.87 1.31
C TYR A 73 -6.36 23.66 1.17
N GLN A 74 -5.56 24.63 1.63
CA GLN A 74 -4.10 24.53 1.58
C GLN A 74 -3.58 23.30 2.35
N ALA A 75 -4.18 23.00 3.50
CA ALA A 75 -3.85 21.82 4.29
C ALA A 75 -4.19 20.52 3.53
N GLY A 76 -5.37 20.44 2.90
CA GLY A 76 -5.77 19.31 2.07
C GLY A 76 -4.87 19.09 0.85
N VAL A 77 -4.52 20.16 0.13
CA VAL A 77 -3.56 20.10 -1.00
C VAL A 77 -2.18 19.65 -0.52
N SER A 78 -1.70 20.19 0.60
CA SER A 78 -0.40 19.80 1.16
C SER A 78 -0.39 18.32 1.52
N ARG A 79 -1.46 17.81 2.14
CA ARG A 79 -1.60 16.39 2.45
C ARG A 79 -1.63 15.52 1.20
N LEU A 80 -2.37 15.91 0.18
CA LEU A 80 -2.40 15.19 -1.11
C LEU A 80 -1.01 15.13 -1.75
N LEU A 81 -0.29 16.25 -1.78
CA LEU A 81 1.07 16.31 -2.32
C LEU A 81 2.02 15.42 -1.52
N TRP A 82 1.89 15.41 -0.19
CA TRP A 82 2.66 14.52 0.68
C TRP A 82 2.37 13.04 0.37
N GLU A 83 1.10 12.64 0.23
CA GLU A 83 0.75 11.26 -0.13
C GLU A 83 1.24 10.88 -1.52
N ALA A 84 1.08 11.76 -2.51
CA ALA A 84 1.56 11.53 -3.85
C ALA A 84 3.10 11.38 -3.88
N ALA A 85 3.81 12.24 -3.15
CA ALA A 85 5.26 12.17 -3.00
C ALA A 85 5.68 10.88 -2.29
N ARG A 86 4.98 10.50 -1.20
CA ARG A 86 5.24 9.26 -0.46
C ARG A 86 5.03 8.02 -1.31
N LEU A 87 3.90 7.94 -2.03
CA LEU A 87 3.61 6.83 -2.95
C LEU A 87 4.66 6.74 -4.06
N TYR A 88 5.00 7.89 -4.65
CA TYR A 88 6.03 7.96 -5.67
C TYR A 88 7.39 7.51 -5.12
N TRP A 89 7.77 7.99 -3.94
CA TRP A 89 9.02 7.64 -3.27
C TRP A 89 9.10 6.15 -2.97
N SER A 90 8.06 5.58 -2.35
CA SER A 90 8.01 4.15 -2.03
C SER A 90 7.96 3.26 -3.26
N GLY A 91 7.38 3.76 -4.36
CA GLY A 91 7.19 3.00 -5.58
C GLY A 91 8.36 3.08 -6.54
N PHE A 92 8.99 4.24 -6.67
CA PHE A 92 9.87 4.59 -7.79
C PHE A 92 11.13 5.35 -7.35
N CYS A 93 11.57 5.20 -6.11
CA CYS A 93 12.86 5.73 -5.63
C CYS A 93 13.74 4.66 -4.97
N VAL A 94 13.47 3.38 -5.24
CA VAL A 94 14.28 2.26 -4.76
C VAL A 94 15.30 1.89 -5.84
N ALA A 95 16.59 1.96 -5.47
CA ALA A 95 17.70 1.66 -6.35
C ALA A 95 17.97 0.15 -6.43
N GLU A 96 17.70 -0.58 -5.36
CA GLU A 96 17.84 -2.03 -5.31
C GLU A 96 16.86 -2.64 -4.29
N TRP A 97 16.29 -3.79 -4.66
CA TRP A 97 15.60 -4.66 -3.72
C TRP A 97 16.54 -5.81 -3.38
N ALA A 98 16.58 -6.22 -2.12
CA ALA A 98 17.53 -7.19 -1.61
C ALA A 98 16.88 -8.57 -1.39
N SER A 99 15.75 -8.60 -0.70
CA SER A 99 15.02 -9.84 -0.42
C SER A 99 13.55 -9.73 -0.79
N LEU A 100 12.98 -10.89 -1.04
CA LEU A 100 11.56 -11.12 -1.25
C LEU A 100 11.03 -11.93 -0.07
N ARG A 101 10.00 -11.41 0.58
CA ARG A 101 9.25 -12.08 1.64
C ARG A 101 7.82 -12.33 1.19
N VAL A 102 7.32 -13.55 1.38
CA VAL A 102 5.93 -13.94 1.13
C VAL A 102 5.32 -14.37 2.45
N ASN A 103 4.29 -13.66 2.89
CA ASN A 103 3.54 -14.01 4.09
C ASN A 103 2.20 -14.61 3.63
N VAL A 104 1.87 -15.81 4.09
CA VAL A 104 0.60 -16.47 3.78
C VAL A 104 -0.31 -16.32 5.00
N TYR A 105 -1.52 -15.83 4.77
CA TYR A 105 -2.50 -15.58 5.81
C TYR A 105 -3.77 -16.35 5.53
N ASP A 106 -4.50 -16.68 6.59
CA ASP A 106 -5.91 -17.07 6.52
C ASP A 106 -6.78 -15.82 6.58
N TYR A 107 -7.76 -15.71 5.68
CA TYR A 107 -8.66 -14.57 5.66
C TYR A 107 -9.80 -14.76 6.64
N ASP A 108 -9.92 -13.83 7.58
CA ASP A 108 -11.02 -13.78 8.52
C ASP A 108 -11.90 -12.56 8.28
N SER A 109 -13.21 -12.79 8.14
CA SER A 109 -14.17 -11.70 7.98
C SER A 109 -14.53 -11.00 9.31
N GLN A 110 -14.37 -11.68 10.44
CA GLN A 110 -14.79 -11.20 11.77
C GLN A 110 -13.62 -10.98 12.73
N THR A 111 -12.51 -11.67 12.53
CA THR A 111 -11.28 -11.59 13.33
C THR A 111 -10.14 -10.98 12.52
N GLY A 112 -8.98 -10.80 13.14
CA GLY A 112 -7.78 -10.43 12.39
C GLY A 112 -7.28 -11.65 11.63
N ASN A 113 -6.76 -11.46 10.41
CA ASN A 113 -6.22 -12.55 9.60
C ASN A 113 -5.11 -13.30 10.34
N ASP A 114 -5.18 -14.63 10.36
CA ASP A 114 -4.18 -15.48 10.99
C ASP A 114 -2.98 -15.67 10.08
N LEU A 115 -1.76 -15.55 10.61
CA LEU A 115 -0.55 -15.83 9.84
C LEU A 115 -0.33 -17.34 9.77
N LEU A 116 -0.44 -17.91 8.57
CA LEU A 116 -0.19 -19.33 8.33
C LEU A 116 1.31 -19.63 8.20
N GLY A 117 2.08 -18.70 7.64
CA GLY A 117 3.54 -18.85 7.58
C GLY A 117 4.23 -17.77 6.74
N VAL A 118 5.56 -17.75 6.82
CA VAL A 118 6.42 -16.78 6.15
C VAL A 118 7.51 -17.53 5.38
N ALA A 119 7.70 -17.15 4.11
CA ALA A 119 8.86 -17.53 3.33
C ALA A 119 9.68 -16.28 3.00
N GLU A 120 11.00 -16.36 3.13
CA GLU A 120 11.90 -15.29 2.71
C GLU A 120 13.06 -15.84 1.88
N THR A 121 13.42 -15.12 0.82
CA THR A 121 14.54 -15.49 -0.05
C THR A 121 15.25 -14.24 -0.57
N PRO A 122 16.59 -14.25 -0.71
CA PRO A 122 17.30 -13.22 -1.46
C PRO A 122 16.77 -13.16 -2.90
N LEU A 123 16.68 -11.96 -3.48
CA LEU A 123 16.37 -11.86 -4.90
C LEU A 123 17.49 -12.47 -5.74
N PRO A 124 17.17 -13.24 -6.80
CA PRO A 124 18.19 -13.81 -7.67
C PRO A 124 18.96 -12.71 -8.43
N ALA A 125 20.02 -13.08 -9.13
CA ALA A 125 20.65 -12.16 -10.08
C ALA A 125 19.61 -11.69 -11.11
N ARG A 126 19.74 -10.43 -11.57
CA ARG A 126 18.82 -9.81 -12.52
C ARG A 126 18.87 -10.56 -13.86
N SER A 127 17.94 -11.50 -14.05
CA SER A 127 17.78 -12.28 -15.27
C SER A 127 16.36 -12.12 -15.81
N ALA A 128 16.24 -12.14 -17.14
CA ALA A 128 14.94 -12.19 -17.81
C ALA A 128 14.27 -13.56 -17.69
N ASP A 129 15.05 -14.61 -17.40
CA ASP A 129 14.55 -15.95 -17.24
C ASP A 129 13.73 -16.07 -15.94
N GLU A 130 12.59 -16.75 -16.05
CA GLU A 130 11.67 -16.96 -14.94
C GLU A 130 12.19 -18.08 -14.03
N ALA A 131 12.66 -17.70 -12.83
CA ALA A 131 13.11 -18.65 -11.82
C ALA A 131 11.90 -19.15 -11.02
N LEU A 132 11.58 -20.44 -11.14
CA LEU A 132 10.59 -21.12 -10.30
C LEU A 132 11.23 -21.52 -8.96
N LEU A 133 10.67 -21.01 -7.86
CA LEU A 133 11.16 -21.25 -6.51
C LEU A 133 10.04 -21.84 -5.66
N THR A 134 10.31 -22.95 -5.01
CA THR A 134 9.44 -23.53 -3.97
C THR A 134 10.10 -23.26 -2.63
N LEU A 135 9.47 -22.40 -1.83
CA LEU A 135 10.02 -21.91 -0.58
C LEU A 135 9.23 -22.48 0.59
N PRO A 136 9.91 -22.98 1.62
CA PRO A 136 9.22 -23.46 2.80
C PRO A 136 8.64 -22.31 3.63
N LEU A 137 7.52 -22.57 4.29
CA LEU A 137 6.90 -21.65 5.23
C LEU A 137 7.42 -21.90 6.64
N GLU A 138 7.80 -20.82 7.31
CA GLU A 138 8.26 -20.79 8.69
C GLU A 138 7.35 -19.90 9.55
N ASP A 139 7.25 -20.22 10.84
CA ASP A 139 6.54 -19.41 11.82
C ASP A 139 7.38 -18.19 12.27
N ALA A 140 6.87 -17.40 13.21
CA ALA A 140 7.58 -16.23 13.74
C ALA A 140 8.91 -16.57 14.45
N ASN A 141 9.13 -17.84 14.80
CA ASN A 141 10.34 -18.32 15.45
C ASN A 141 11.34 -18.96 14.46
N GLY A 142 11.02 -18.99 13.17
CA GLY A 142 11.81 -19.70 12.15
C GLY A 142 11.62 -21.23 12.20
N THR A 143 10.54 -21.71 12.81
CA THR A 143 10.21 -23.14 12.84
C THR A 143 9.36 -23.48 11.64
N GLU A 144 9.63 -24.61 11.00
CA GLU A 144 8.85 -25.08 9.85
C GLU A 144 7.37 -25.25 10.21
N VAL A 145 6.50 -24.72 9.36
CA VAL A 145 5.05 -24.91 9.48
C VAL A 145 4.69 -26.26 8.85
N LEU A 146 3.88 -27.05 9.55
CA LEU A 146 3.38 -28.34 9.07
C LEU A 146 1.88 -28.26 8.79
N GLY A 147 1.46 -28.86 7.67
CA GLY A 147 0.07 -29.02 7.28
C GLY A 147 -0.67 -30.07 8.13
N GLN A 148 -1.97 -30.24 7.86
CA GLN A 148 -2.80 -31.24 8.54
C GLN A 148 -2.34 -32.68 8.30
N ASP A 149 -1.71 -32.93 7.17
CA ASP A 149 -1.15 -34.21 6.76
C ASP A 149 0.25 -34.46 7.35
N GLY A 150 0.78 -33.52 8.14
CA GLY A 150 2.12 -33.56 8.70
C GLY A 150 3.23 -33.28 7.69
N GLN A 151 2.89 -32.88 6.45
CA GLN A 151 3.86 -32.43 5.46
C GLN A 151 4.27 -30.99 5.72
N ARG A 152 5.43 -30.61 5.20
CA ARG A 152 5.95 -29.24 5.30
C ARG A 152 5.14 -28.32 4.40
N SER A 153 4.63 -27.23 4.98
CA SER A 153 3.94 -26.19 4.22
C SER A 153 4.93 -25.40 3.36
N GLU A 154 4.56 -25.15 2.11
CA GLU A 154 5.42 -24.47 1.15
C GLU A 154 4.63 -23.51 0.25
N VAL A 155 5.32 -22.50 -0.28
CA VAL A 155 4.80 -21.56 -1.28
C VAL A 155 5.65 -21.61 -2.54
N THR A 156 5.01 -21.77 -3.69
CA THR A 156 5.66 -21.77 -4.99
C THR A 156 5.46 -20.42 -5.68
N ILE A 157 6.57 -19.81 -6.08
CA ILE A 157 6.61 -18.52 -6.75
C ILE A 157 7.47 -18.57 -8.00
N THR A 158 7.27 -17.62 -8.90
CA THR A 158 8.28 -17.30 -9.91
C THR A 158 8.79 -15.88 -9.77
N VAL A 159 10.05 -15.68 -10.10
CA VAL A 159 10.70 -14.37 -10.04
C VAL A 159 11.53 -14.14 -11.30
N CYS A 160 11.37 -12.98 -11.94
CA CYS A 160 12.26 -12.52 -13.00
C CYS A 160 12.42 -11.00 -12.98
N PHE A 161 13.44 -10.51 -13.67
CA PHE A 161 13.68 -9.08 -13.87
C PHE A 161 13.47 -8.69 -15.32
N ALA A 162 12.50 -7.82 -15.57
CA ALA A 162 12.23 -7.26 -16.89
C ALA A 162 12.89 -5.88 -17.02
N THR A 163 13.94 -5.79 -17.82
CA THR A 163 14.59 -4.50 -18.15
C THR A 163 13.65 -3.59 -18.93
N CYS A 164 13.57 -2.32 -18.57
CA CYS A 164 12.78 -1.35 -19.32
C CYS A 164 13.59 -0.79 -20.50
N PRO A 165 12.95 -0.52 -21.67
CA PRO A 165 13.64 0.04 -22.83
C PRO A 165 14.02 1.51 -22.61
N GLU A 166 15.19 1.91 -23.07
CA GLU A 166 15.61 3.31 -23.07
C GLU A 166 14.75 4.18 -24.01
N PRO A 167 14.56 5.48 -23.71
CA PRO A 167 15.10 6.24 -22.58
C PRO A 167 14.13 6.32 -21.38
N THR A 168 14.18 5.37 -20.45
CA THR A 168 13.36 5.40 -19.23
C THR A 168 14.20 5.75 -18.00
N ARG A 169 13.56 6.30 -16.96
CA ARG A 169 14.21 6.47 -15.65
C ARG A 169 14.29 5.16 -14.85
N LEU A 170 13.50 4.17 -15.25
CA LEU A 170 13.45 2.87 -14.57
C LEU A 170 14.53 1.97 -15.18
N GLN A 171 15.26 1.26 -14.34
CA GLN A 171 16.14 0.21 -14.84
C GLN A 171 15.33 -0.98 -15.36
N GLY A 172 14.25 -1.30 -14.66
CA GLY A 172 13.41 -2.43 -14.97
C GLY A 172 12.37 -2.64 -13.88
N CYS A 173 11.83 -3.85 -13.86
CA CYS A 173 10.81 -4.26 -12.92
C CYS A 173 11.06 -5.70 -12.51
N TRP A 174 11.09 -5.94 -11.19
CA TRP A 174 10.94 -7.29 -10.67
C TRP A 174 9.50 -7.74 -10.87
N ARG A 175 9.32 -8.85 -11.57
CA ARG A 175 8.04 -9.52 -11.67
C ARG A 175 8.07 -10.72 -10.74
N VAL A 176 7.17 -10.72 -9.78
CA VAL A 176 6.98 -11.82 -8.84
C VAL A 176 5.60 -12.39 -9.08
N ARG A 177 5.51 -13.68 -9.42
CA ARG A 177 4.24 -14.38 -9.53
C ARG A 177 4.10 -15.32 -8.35
N VAL A 178 2.98 -15.24 -7.65
CA VAL A 178 2.62 -16.23 -6.64
C VAL A 178 1.81 -17.30 -7.33
N VAL A 179 2.39 -18.48 -7.50
CA VAL A 179 1.79 -19.58 -8.26
C VAL A 179 0.79 -20.32 -7.36
N SER A 180 1.27 -20.90 -6.27
CA SER A 180 0.48 -21.74 -5.37
C SER A 180 1.11 -21.84 -3.98
N ALA A 181 0.37 -22.41 -3.03
CA ALA A 181 0.91 -22.97 -1.80
C ALA A 181 0.40 -24.41 -1.62
N ALA A 182 1.09 -25.17 -0.79
CA ALA A 182 0.74 -26.56 -0.50
C ALA A 182 0.86 -26.86 0.99
N HIS A 183 0.09 -27.85 1.44
CA HIS A 183 0.12 -28.39 2.80
C HIS A 183 -0.08 -27.31 3.87
N LEU A 184 -0.98 -26.34 3.67
CA LEU A 184 -1.22 -25.30 4.67
C LEU A 184 -1.91 -25.88 5.92
N PRO A 185 -1.67 -25.32 7.12
CA PRO A 185 -2.46 -25.66 8.29
C PRO A 185 -3.88 -25.09 8.16
N ALA A 186 -4.87 -25.78 8.73
CA ALA A 186 -6.20 -25.19 8.85
C ALA A 186 -6.28 -24.25 10.05
N SER A 187 -6.72 -23.01 9.85
CA SER A 187 -6.96 -22.07 10.95
C SER A 187 -8.43 -22.05 11.38
N ASP A 188 -9.36 -22.27 10.45
CA ASP A 188 -10.79 -22.18 10.77
C ASP A 188 -11.18 -23.17 11.86
N PRO A 189 -11.61 -22.69 13.05
CA PRO A 189 -12.12 -23.58 14.08
C PRO A 189 -13.35 -24.25 13.51
N SER A 190 -13.29 -25.56 13.30
CA SER A 190 -14.38 -26.35 12.74
C SER A 190 -15.69 -25.94 13.41
N ALA A 191 -16.59 -25.29 12.65
CA ALA A 191 -17.84 -24.69 13.15
C ALA A 191 -18.78 -25.72 13.83
N THR A 192 -18.41 -27.00 13.79
CA THR A 192 -19.07 -28.13 14.46
C THR A 192 -19.12 -28.01 15.98
N GLY A 193 -18.27 -27.20 16.62
CA GLY A 193 -18.24 -27.02 18.08
C GLY A 193 -19.33 -26.12 18.68
N TRP A 194 -19.68 -25.00 18.01
CA TRP A 194 -20.59 -24.00 18.61
C TRP A 194 -22.07 -24.14 18.22
N CYS A 195 -22.37 -24.64 17.02
CA CYS A 195 -23.77 -24.81 16.60
C CYS A 195 -24.45 -26.07 17.15
N THR A 196 -23.70 -27.12 17.51
CA THR A 196 -24.32 -28.39 17.95
C THR A 196 -24.65 -28.44 19.44
N ALA A 197 -24.02 -27.61 20.28
CA ALA A 197 -24.25 -27.61 21.73
C ALA A 197 -25.63 -27.04 22.13
N ARG A 198 -26.26 -26.20 21.30
CA ARG A 198 -27.57 -25.58 21.63
C ARG A 198 -28.79 -26.22 20.96
N CYS A 199 -28.62 -26.99 19.88
CA CYS A 199 -29.72 -27.70 19.20
C CYS A 199 -29.95 -29.15 19.67
N ARG A 200 -29.16 -29.69 20.61
CA ARG A 200 -29.25 -31.09 21.06
C ARG A 200 -30.19 -31.37 22.25
N ARG A 201 -31.15 -30.49 22.55
CA ARG A 201 -32.26 -30.80 23.49
C ARG A 201 -33.57 -31.04 22.71
N SER A 202 -33.79 -32.23 22.17
CA SER A 202 -35.11 -32.91 22.18
C SER A 202 -35.30 -34.06 21.18
N TRP A 203 -34.38 -34.36 20.26
CA TRP A 203 -34.61 -35.46 19.30
C TRP A 203 -33.89 -36.73 19.74
N GLY A 204 -34.65 -37.61 20.38
CA GLY A 204 -34.20 -38.94 20.77
C GLY A 204 -34.00 -39.88 19.58
N LYS A 205 -33.18 -40.90 19.84
CA LYS A 205 -32.95 -42.15 19.10
C LYS A 205 -31.96 -42.12 17.92
N LYS A 206 -30.79 -42.72 18.20
CA LYS A 206 -30.03 -43.67 17.37
C LYS A 206 -30.01 -43.39 15.85
N ALA A 207 -29.30 -42.35 15.44
CA ALA A 207 -28.74 -42.28 14.09
C ALA A 207 -27.28 -42.74 14.16
N GLY A 208 -26.92 -43.70 13.32
CA GLY A 208 -25.60 -44.31 13.26
C GLY A 208 -24.51 -43.29 12.98
N ASP A 209 -23.36 -43.56 13.58
CA ASP A 209 -22.10 -42.83 13.55
C ASP A 209 -21.51 -42.87 12.12
N LEU A 210 -22.01 -42.01 11.23
CA LEU A 210 -21.39 -41.76 9.93
C LEU A 210 -20.36 -40.65 10.13
N GLY A 211 -19.15 -41.06 10.54
CA GLY A 211 -18.00 -40.20 10.82
C GLY A 211 -17.44 -39.50 9.57
N LEU A 212 -18.22 -38.62 8.96
CA LEU A 212 -17.68 -37.57 8.10
C LEU A 212 -17.05 -36.51 8.99
N ALA A 213 -15.77 -36.69 9.31
CA ALA A 213 -14.94 -35.60 9.81
C ALA A 213 -14.94 -34.52 8.72
N SER A 214 -15.59 -33.38 8.99
CA SER A 214 -15.41 -32.19 8.16
C SER A 214 -13.94 -31.80 8.26
N ALA A 215 -13.17 -32.00 7.18
CA ALA A 215 -11.83 -31.47 7.10
C ALA A 215 -11.93 -29.95 7.33
N SER A 216 -11.23 -29.44 8.34
CA SER A 216 -11.13 -27.99 8.49
C SER A 216 -10.31 -27.44 7.33
N THR A 217 -10.72 -26.29 6.84
CA THR A 217 -10.11 -25.61 5.70
C THR A 217 -9.53 -24.28 6.16
N SER A 218 -8.90 -23.55 5.25
CA SER A 218 -8.53 -22.15 5.41
C SER A 218 -8.99 -21.40 4.15
N ASP A 219 -9.09 -20.08 4.24
CA ASP A 219 -9.31 -19.14 3.15
C ASP A 219 -8.01 -18.37 2.84
N PRO A 220 -6.94 -19.02 2.32
CA PRO A 220 -5.62 -18.41 2.27
C PRO A 220 -5.48 -17.29 1.22
N PHE A 221 -4.66 -16.30 1.55
CA PHE A 221 -4.11 -15.31 0.62
C PHE A 221 -2.64 -15.03 0.93
N ALA A 222 -1.88 -14.59 -0.06
CA ALA A 222 -0.46 -14.27 0.08
C ALA A 222 -0.21 -12.76 -0.01
N VAL A 223 0.73 -12.27 0.80
CA VAL A 223 1.26 -10.90 0.78
C VAL A 223 2.73 -10.94 0.41
N VAL A 224 3.04 -10.46 -0.79
CA VAL A 224 4.37 -10.36 -1.37
C VAL A 224 5.00 -9.03 -0.95
N THR A 225 6.16 -9.08 -0.32
CA THR A 225 6.90 -7.90 0.15
C THR A 225 8.32 -7.92 -0.40
N LEU A 226 8.73 -6.90 -1.15
CA LEU A 226 10.15 -6.66 -1.41
C LEU A 226 10.74 -5.75 -0.34
N LEU A 227 11.93 -6.10 0.13
CA LEU A 227 12.68 -5.41 1.16
C LEU A 227 13.99 -4.87 0.58
N GLU A 228 14.33 -3.63 0.90
CA GLU A 228 15.62 -3.03 0.54
C GLU A 228 16.73 -3.47 1.52
N GLU A 229 17.98 -3.59 1.06
CA GLU A 229 19.13 -3.88 1.93
C GLU A 229 19.23 -2.85 3.09
N PRO A 230 19.29 -3.29 4.35
CA PRO A 230 19.43 -2.41 5.50
C PRO A 230 20.83 -1.76 5.52
N GLY A 231 20.98 -0.59 4.90
CA GLY A 231 22.21 0.20 5.07
C GLY A 231 22.54 1.21 3.97
N ALA A 232 22.00 1.08 2.76
CA ALA A 232 22.51 1.87 1.64
C ALA A 232 21.95 3.30 1.52
N ALA A 233 20.69 3.54 1.89
CA ALA A 233 20.02 4.81 1.58
C ALA A 233 19.33 5.51 2.77
N ALA A 234 18.73 4.75 3.70
CA ALA A 234 17.94 5.34 4.78
C ALA A 234 18.78 6.08 5.84
N ALA A 235 19.96 5.55 6.16
CA ALA A 235 20.88 6.16 7.14
C ALA A 235 21.40 7.53 6.68
N ALA A 236 21.53 7.75 5.37
CA ALA A 236 22.00 9.01 4.80
C ALA A 236 20.95 10.13 4.86
N ILE A 237 19.65 9.80 4.84
CA ILE A 237 18.57 10.77 4.62
C ILE A 237 17.98 11.28 5.94
N PHE A 238 17.62 10.38 6.86
CA PHE A 238 16.88 10.79 8.06
C PHE A 238 17.75 11.01 9.29
N GLY A 239 19.07 10.77 9.20
CA GLY A 239 20.02 10.95 10.32
C GLY A 239 19.68 10.17 11.58
N ALA A 240 18.67 9.29 11.52
CA ALA A 240 18.17 8.51 12.63
C ALA A 240 18.75 7.10 12.49
N PRO A 241 19.63 6.67 13.41
CA PRO A 241 20.00 5.26 13.52
C PRO A 241 18.71 4.49 13.84
N GLY A 242 18.19 3.74 12.85
CA GLY A 242 16.87 3.10 12.91
C GLY A 242 15.87 3.56 11.83
N GLY A 243 16.30 4.33 10.81
CA GLY A 243 15.46 4.62 9.65
C GLY A 243 14.84 3.33 9.07
N GLY A 244 13.51 3.27 9.04
CA GLY A 244 12.78 2.07 8.62
C GLY A 244 13.21 1.58 7.23
N GLN A 245 13.36 0.27 7.10
CA GLN A 245 13.66 -0.39 5.82
C GLN A 245 12.55 -0.08 4.81
N ARG A 246 12.91 0.38 3.60
CA ARG A 246 11.91 0.57 2.54
C ARG A 246 11.33 -0.79 2.15
N ARG A 247 10.01 -0.84 2.03
CA ARG A 247 9.28 -2.03 1.63
C ARG A 247 8.17 -1.68 0.65
N LYS A 248 7.89 -2.58 -0.29
CA LYS A 248 6.73 -2.51 -1.18
C LYS A 248 5.96 -3.81 -1.11
N GLN A 249 4.63 -3.69 -1.01
CA GLN A 249 3.74 -4.83 -0.79
C GLN A 249 2.69 -4.96 -1.89
N ALA A 250 2.32 -6.20 -2.19
CA ALA A 250 1.17 -6.58 -3.00
C ALA A 250 0.52 -7.82 -2.38
N ARG A 251 -0.75 -8.08 -2.70
CA ARG A 251 -1.49 -9.23 -2.18
C ARG A 251 -2.26 -9.94 -3.28
N THR A 252 -2.41 -11.25 -3.13
CA THR A 252 -3.28 -12.08 -3.98
C THR A 252 -4.74 -11.94 -3.57
N ALA A 253 -5.63 -12.51 -4.38
CA ALA A 253 -6.98 -12.86 -3.98
C ALA A 253 -6.99 -13.92 -2.88
N VAL A 254 -8.12 -13.99 -2.16
CA VAL A 254 -8.43 -15.04 -1.20
C VAL A 254 -8.88 -16.28 -1.96
N ALA A 255 -8.27 -17.42 -1.66
CA ALA A 255 -8.67 -18.73 -2.20
C ALA A 255 -9.53 -19.45 -1.16
N PRO A 256 -10.85 -19.60 -1.35
CA PRO A 256 -11.73 -20.11 -0.31
C PRO A 256 -11.56 -21.62 -0.09
N ALA A 257 -11.63 -22.03 1.18
CA ALA A 257 -11.70 -23.41 1.64
C ALA A 257 -10.62 -24.33 1.05
N SER A 258 -9.36 -23.88 1.03
CA SER A 258 -8.25 -24.56 0.37
C SER A 258 -7.01 -24.61 1.25
N LEU A 259 -6.41 -25.80 1.39
CA LEU A 259 -5.09 -25.99 1.99
C LEU A 259 -3.95 -26.02 0.95
N ASP A 260 -4.32 -26.13 -0.34
CA ASP A 260 -3.40 -26.16 -1.48
C ASP A 260 -3.80 -25.12 -2.55
N PRO A 261 -3.89 -23.82 -2.17
CA PRO A 261 -4.41 -22.78 -3.06
C PRO A 261 -3.53 -22.58 -4.29
N THR A 262 -4.16 -22.25 -5.43
CA THR A 262 -3.49 -21.76 -6.64
C THR A 262 -3.98 -20.35 -6.93
N TRP A 263 -3.07 -19.38 -6.99
CA TRP A 263 -3.39 -17.98 -7.29
C TRP A 263 -3.03 -17.59 -8.73
N ASP A 264 -1.85 -17.99 -9.19
CA ASP A 264 -1.28 -17.60 -10.50
C ASP A 264 -1.30 -16.08 -10.76
N GLU A 265 -1.05 -15.29 -9.71
CA GLU A 265 -1.12 -13.82 -9.75
C GLU A 265 0.28 -13.20 -9.82
N ALA A 266 0.48 -12.26 -10.76
CA ALA A 266 1.75 -11.59 -11.00
C ALA A 266 1.76 -10.12 -10.56
N PHE A 267 2.82 -9.73 -9.86
CA PHE A 267 3.03 -8.40 -9.31
C PHE A 267 4.33 -7.79 -9.84
N ASP A 268 4.30 -6.47 -10.05
CA ASP A 268 5.40 -5.71 -10.64
C ASP A 268 5.97 -4.70 -9.62
N PHE A 269 7.27 -4.81 -9.35
CA PHE A 269 8.03 -3.95 -8.46
C PHE A 269 9.13 -3.22 -9.24
N PRO A 270 8.89 -1.95 -9.63
CA PRO A 270 9.82 -1.22 -10.46
C PRO A 270 11.11 -0.86 -9.71
N LEU A 271 12.18 -0.73 -10.46
CA LEU A 271 13.52 -0.38 -10.00
C LEU A 271 14.03 0.85 -10.77
N VAL A 272 14.64 1.80 -10.08
CA VAL A 272 15.17 3.03 -10.69
C VAL A 272 16.60 2.78 -11.20
N GLN A 273 16.99 3.43 -12.29
CA GLN A 273 18.40 3.43 -12.71
C GLN A 273 19.31 3.99 -11.61
N ALA A 274 20.41 3.31 -11.32
CA ALA A 274 21.38 3.75 -10.32
C ALA A 274 21.91 5.16 -10.63
N GLU A 275 22.19 5.50 -11.90
CA GLU A 275 22.62 6.84 -12.29
C GLU A 275 21.54 7.90 -12.05
N ALA A 276 20.28 7.57 -12.30
CA ALA A 276 19.15 8.44 -11.98
C ALA A 276 18.97 8.59 -10.47
N ALA A 277 19.38 7.62 -9.65
CA ALA A 277 19.43 7.73 -8.20
C ALA A 277 20.63 8.57 -7.71
N VAL A 278 21.79 8.47 -8.37
CA VAL A 278 23.04 9.20 -8.04
C VAL A 278 23.01 10.66 -8.50
N ALA A 279 22.43 10.97 -9.67
CA ALA A 279 22.20 12.36 -10.09
C ALA A 279 21.31 13.14 -9.07
N THR A 280 20.56 12.39 -8.25
CA THR A 280 19.77 12.89 -7.13
C THR A 280 20.39 12.68 -5.75
N SER A 281 21.60 12.11 -5.62
CA SER A 281 22.32 12.08 -4.34
C SER A 281 23.22 13.32 -4.16
N ALA A 282 23.61 14.00 -5.24
CA ALA A 282 24.24 15.32 -5.19
C ALA A 282 23.25 16.48 -5.00
N GLY A 283 21.95 16.22 -5.19
CA GLY A 283 20.86 17.15 -4.90
C GLY A 283 19.62 16.34 -4.54
N THR A 284 19.17 16.50 -3.29
CA THR A 284 17.97 15.93 -2.66
C THR A 284 17.02 15.35 -3.71
N LEU A 285 16.81 14.02 -3.71
CA LEU A 285 15.94 13.33 -4.68
C LEU A 285 14.69 14.17 -4.93
N ALA A 286 14.25 14.38 -6.18
CA ALA A 286 13.15 15.32 -6.43
C ALA A 286 11.89 15.02 -5.58
N GLY A 287 11.66 13.74 -5.27
CA GLY A 287 10.68 13.27 -4.29
C GLY A 287 11.03 13.59 -2.84
N GLU A 288 12.28 13.49 -2.44
CA GLU A 288 12.81 13.85 -1.11
C GLU A 288 12.78 15.37 -0.87
N ALA A 289 13.16 16.21 -1.84
CA ALA A 289 13.03 17.66 -1.71
C ALA A 289 11.57 18.07 -1.64
N ALA A 290 10.70 17.40 -2.39
CA ALA A 290 9.26 17.59 -2.32
C ALA A 290 8.70 17.13 -0.97
N LEU A 291 9.11 15.95 -0.47
CA LEU A 291 8.68 15.38 0.80
C LEU A 291 9.17 16.21 1.99
N SER A 292 10.45 16.57 2.03
CA SER A 292 11.03 17.46 3.05
C SER A 292 10.37 18.84 3.03
N ARG A 293 10.07 19.41 1.86
CA ARG A 293 9.29 20.66 1.77
C ARG A 293 7.85 20.48 2.25
N ALA A 294 7.22 19.35 1.95
CA ALA A 294 5.88 19.03 2.44
C ALA A 294 5.87 18.89 3.98
N LEU A 295 6.86 18.21 4.56
CA LEU A 295 7.04 18.06 6.00
C LEU A 295 7.33 19.40 6.71
N VAL A 296 8.18 20.25 6.12
CA VAL A 296 8.42 21.61 6.62
C VAL A 296 7.17 22.49 6.51
N GLY A 297 6.35 22.29 5.47
CA GLY A 297 5.05 22.93 5.32
C GLY A 297 4.06 22.46 6.39
N GLU A 298 4.02 21.16 6.68
CA GLU A 298 3.16 20.57 7.72
C GLU A 298 3.53 21.11 9.11
N ALA A 299 4.82 21.25 9.43
CA ALA A 299 5.29 21.83 10.68
C ALA A 299 4.91 23.31 10.88
N LYS A 300 4.54 24.01 9.80
CA LYS A 300 4.09 25.41 9.82
C LYS A 300 2.56 25.54 9.89
N LEU A 301 1.81 24.44 9.81
CA LEU A 301 0.36 24.48 9.98
C LEU A 301 0.03 24.73 11.46
N PRO A 302 -0.89 25.67 11.77
CA PRO A 302 -1.27 25.97 13.14
C PRO A 302 -1.86 24.72 13.82
N GLU A 303 -1.17 24.29 14.88
CA GLU A 303 -1.42 23.19 15.83
C GLU A 303 -2.02 21.85 15.32
N ARG A 304 -1.43 20.76 15.86
CA ARG A 304 -1.85 19.36 15.71
C ARG A 304 -3.28 19.14 16.25
N GLY A 305 -4.30 19.44 15.46
CA GLY A 305 -5.69 19.13 15.81
C GLY A 305 -6.64 19.21 14.62
N THR A 306 -6.36 20.08 13.65
CA THR A 306 -7.24 20.30 12.50
C THR A 306 -7.09 19.21 11.44
N LEU A 307 -5.87 18.73 11.21
CA LEU A 307 -5.62 17.70 10.19
C LEU A 307 -6.03 16.29 10.61
N SER A 308 -5.81 15.91 11.88
CA SER A 308 -6.21 14.61 12.42
C SER A 308 -7.73 14.45 12.55
N ARG A 309 -8.47 15.57 12.65
CA ARG A 309 -9.94 15.58 12.63
C ARG A 309 -10.53 15.50 11.22
N VAL A 310 -9.82 16.04 10.22
CA VAL A 310 -10.34 16.14 8.84
C VAL A 310 -9.95 14.94 7.99
N LEU A 311 -8.80 14.30 8.24
CA LEU A 311 -8.38 13.10 7.51
C LEU A 311 -7.66 12.11 8.44
N PRO A 312 -8.00 10.81 8.42
CA PRO A 312 -7.32 9.81 9.22
C PRO A 312 -5.82 9.73 8.89
N ALA A 313 -5.03 9.27 9.85
CA ALA A 313 -3.59 9.03 9.66
C ALA A 313 -3.31 8.21 8.39
N PRO A 314 -2.14 8.38 7.75
CA PRO A 314 -1.79 7.57 6.59
C PRO A 314 -1.93 6.11 6.96
N ARG A 315 -2.77 5.37 6.22
CA ARG A 315 -2.91 3.93 6.35
C ARG A 315 -1.57 3.29 6.01
N GLU A 316 -0.73 3.08 7.00
CA GLU A 316 0.09 1.87 6.99
C GLU A 316 -0.89 0.72 7.16
N LEU A 317 -0.71 -0.36 6.41
CA LEU A 317 -1.45 -1.60 6.62
C LEU A 317 -1.02 -2.16 7.99
N SER A 318 -1.49 -1.54 9.08
CA SER A 318 -1.29 -2.02 10.43
C SER A 318 -2.24 -3.19 10.61
N THR A 319 -1.70 -4.33 10.96
CA THR A 319 -2.42 -5.57 11.28
C THR A 319 -3.15 -5.52 12.63
N SER A 320 -3.27 -4.36 13.29
CA SER A 320 -3.91 -4.25 14.60
C SER A 320 -5.44 -4.12 14.49
N SER A 321 -6.16 -4.97 15.22
CA SER A 321 -7.64 -5.02 15.22
C SER A 321 -8.32 -3.81 15.88
N GLU A 322 -7.56 -2.87 16.47
CA GLU A 322 -8.10 -1.62 17.01
C GLU A 322 -8.53 -0.63 15.92
N ALA A 323 -7.91 -0.70 14.72
CA ALA A 323 -8.21 0.22 13.63
C ALA A 323 -9.65 0.10 13.09
N SER A 324 -10.29 -1.07 13.16
CA SER A 324 -11.64 -1.28 12.60
C SER A 324 -12.77 -0.76 13.51
N LYS A 325 -12.56 -0.71 14.82
CA LYS A 325 -13.55 -0.17 15.78
C LYS A 325 -13.62 1.35 15.70
N GLU A 326 -12.48 2.01 15.54
CA GLU A 326 -12.43 3.46 15.31
C GLU A 326 -13.01 3.87 13.94
N GLU A 327 -12.84 3.02 12.92
CA GLU A 327 -13.42 3.21 11.58
C GLU A 327 -14.95 3.19 11.59
N ALA A 328 -15.57 2.27 12.36
CA ALA A 328 -17.03 2.22 12.51
C ALA A 328 -17.60 3.42 13.28
N VAL A 329 -16.86 3.95 14.27
CA VAL A 329 -17.25 5.14 15.04
C VAL A 329 -17.12 6.40 14.18
N PHE A 330 -16.04 6.52 13.38
CA PHE A 330 -15.81 7.65 12.49
C PHE A 330 -16.82 7.71 11.34
N LEU A 331 -17.06 6.59 10.64
CA LEU A 331 -18.06 6.55 9.56
C LEU A 331 -19.47 6.83 10.08
N ARG A 332 -19.79 6.37 11.29
CA ARG A 332 -21.08 6.67 11.92
C ARG A 332 -21.22 8.15 12.27
N ALA A 333 -20.21 8.77 12.87
CA ALA A 333 -20.21 10.20 13.18
C ALA A 333 -20.26 11.07 11.92
N PHE A 334 -19.53 10.69 10.87
CA PHE A 334 -19.52 11.40 9.58
C PHE A 334 -20.86 11.29 8.84
N LEU A 335 -21.52 10.11 8.89
CA LEU A 335 -22.84 9.91 8.30
C LEU A 335 -23.95 10.59 9.12
N GLU A 336 -23.88 10.57 10.45
CA GLU A 336 -24.83 11.29 11.31
C GLU A 336 -24.76 12.81 11.07
N GLN A 337 -23.56 13.36 10.87
CA GLN A 337 -23.38 14.78 10.55
C GLN A 337 -23.85 15.19 9.15
N LEU A 338 -23.89 14.25 8.19
CA LEU A 338 -24.41 14.48 6.83
C LEU A 338 -25.93 14.34 6.73
N TYR A 339 -26.60 13.78 7.74
CA TYR A 339 -28.06 13.61 7.76
C TYR A 339 -28.79 14.62 8.67
N GLU A 340 -28.07 15.44 9.43
CA GLU A 340 -28.63 16.50 10.27
C GLU A 340 -28.64 17.90 9.59
N GLU A 341 -28.06 18.05 8.39
CA GLU A 341 -28.14 19.26 7.53
C GLU A 341 -28.99 19.04 6.27
#